data_AF-A0A1B0ZNJ4-F1
#
_entry.id   AF-A0A1B0ZNJ4-F1
#
_cell.length_a   1.000
_cell.length_b   1.000
_cell.length_c   1.000
_cell.angle_alpha   90.00
_cell.angle_beta   90.00
_cell.angle_gamma   90.00
#
_symmetry.space_group_name_H-M   'P 1'
#
loop_
_entity.id
_entity.type
_entity.pdbx_description
1 polymer ?
#
loop_
_entity_poly.entity_id
_entity_poly.type
_entity_poly.pdbx_seq_one_letter_code
_entity_poly.pdbx_strand_id
1 'polypeptide(L)'
;MAVAADLPKADPLRLAHQIRQDMWRALRDVRGFSPVVRVAQTAEGVRVTAGGRVLGLVSPVLAERIEAVLEKPANRGRWLRHAARGQGADL
;
A
#
# COMPACT_ATOMS: atom_id res chain seq x y z
N MET A 1 0.25 12.73 -6.61
CA MET A 1 -1.01 12.42 -5.93
C MET A 1 -0.82 11.12 -5.14
N ALA A 2 -1.38 11.01 -3.93
CA ALA A 2 -1.27 9.85 -3.07
C ALA A 2 -2.57 9.63 -2.29
N VAL A 3 -2.89 8.37 -2.01
CA VAL A 3 -4.03 7.91 -1.20
C VAL A 3 -3.50 7.39 0.13
N ALA A 4 -4.21 7.63 1.23
CA ALA A 4 -3.83 7.12 2.54
C ALA A 4 -4.86 6.12 3.07
N ALA A 5 -4.37 5.16 3.85
CA ALA A 5 -5.20 4.17 4.52
C ALA A 5 -4.59 3.79 5.87
N ASP A 6 -5.43 3.61 6.88
CA ASP A 6 -5.01 3.09 8.18
C ASP A 6 -5.20 1.58 8.25
N LEU A 7 -4.26 0.93 8.91
CA LEU A 7 -4.27 -0.50 9.13
C LEU A 7 -3.85 -0.81 10.57
N PRO A 8 -4.31 -1.95 11.13
CA PRO A 8 -3.80 -2.45 12.40
C PRO A 8 -2.27 -2.59 12.41
N LYS A 9 -1.69 -2.63 13.61
CA LYS A 9 -0.25 -2.81 13.81
C LYS A 9 0.27 -4.06 13.09
N ALA A 10 1.33 -3.88 12.31
CA ALA A 10 1.96 -4.91 11.50
C ALA A 10 3.39 -4.51 11.15
N ASP A 11 4.22 -5.46 10.70
CA ASP A 11 5.56 -5.18 10.16
C ASP A 11 5.48 -4.22 8.95
N PRO A 12 6.05 -2.99 9.06
CA PRO A 12 5.92 -1.98 8.01
C PRO A 12 6.54 -2.37 6.68
N LEU A 13 7.67 -3.08 6.70
CA LEU A 13 8.42 -3.44 5.50
C LEU A 13 7.68 -4.54 4.72
N ARG A 14 7.20 -5.56 5.42
CA ARG A 14 6.38 -6.63 4.83
C ARG A 14 5.09 -6.07 4.25
N LEU A 15 4.46 -5.14 4.97
CA LEU A 15 3.26 -4.46 4.49
C LEU A 15 3.56 -3.66 3.21
N ALA A 16 4.62 -2.84 3.21
CA ALA A 16 5.03 -2.06 2.06
C ALA A 16 5.28 -2.94 0.81
N HIS A 17 5.90 -4.10 0.99
CA HIS A 17 6.16 -5.05 -0.09
C HIS A 17 4.88 -5.61 -0.72
N GLN A 18 3.93 -6.08 0.09
CA GLN A 18 2.69 -6.65 -0.46
C GLN A 18 1.81 -5.58 -1.12
N ILE A 19 1.72 -4.39 -0.52
CA ILE A 19 0.97 -3.27 -1.10
C ILE A 19 1.59 -2.87 -2.44
N ARG A 20 2.91 -2.73 -2.51
CA ARG A 20 3.62 -2.43 -3.78
C ARG A 20 3.33 -3.49 -4.84
N GLN A 21 3.37 -4.77 -4.47
CA GLN A 21 3.13 -5.87 -5.40
C GLN A 21 1.71 -5.85 -5.98
N ASP A 22 0.70 -5.60 -5.15
CA ASP A 22 -0.68 -5.57 -5.63
C ASP A 22 -1.00 -4.30 -6.40
N MET A 23 -0.46 -3.16 -6.00
CA MET A 23 -0.54 -1.93 -6.80
C MET A 23 0.07 -2.15 -8.18
N TRP A 24 1.26 -2.76 -8.26
CA TRP A 24 1.87 -3.10 -9.54
C TRP A 24 0.95 -3.99 -10.37
N ARG A 25 0.44 -5.09 -9.81
CA ARG A 25 -0.48 -5.99 -10.53
C ARG A 25 -1.73 -5.29 -11.04
N ALA A 26 -2.31 -4.40 -10.23
CA ALA A 26 -3.53 -3.68 -10.57
C ALA A 26 -3.32 -2.55 -11.58
N LEU A 27 -2.11 -2.00 -11.69
CA LEU A 27 -1.81 -0.77 -12.44
C LEU A 27 -0.71 -0.94 -13.51
N ARG A 28 -0.23 -2.16 -13.76
CA ARG A 28 0.85 -2.47 -14.72
C ARG A 28 0.61 -1.96 -16.14
N ASP A 29 -0.64 -1.79 -16.54
CA ASP A 29 -1.00 -1.30 -17.89
C ASP A 29 -0.95 0.23 -18.00
N VAL A 30 -0.73 0.94 -16.88
CA VAL A 30 -0.52 2.39 -16.87
C VAL A 30 0.94 2.66 -17.26
N ARG A 31 1.13 3.27 -18.43
CA ARG A 31 2.48 3.53 -18.98
C ARG A 31 3.33 4.35 -18.01
N GLY A 32 4.53 3.84 -17.72
CA GLY A 32 5.50 4.50 -16.83
C GLY A 32 5.09 4.52 -15.35
N PHE A 33 4.07 3.74 -14.96
CA PHE A 33 3.69 3.65 -13.56
C PHE A 33 4.72 2.88 -12.74
N SER A 34 5.17 3.49 -11.64
CA SER A 34 5.97 2.82 -10.60
C SER A 34 5.36 3.11 -9.24
N PRO A 35 4.90 2.08 -8.49
CA PRO A 35 4.29 2.27 -7.18
C PRO A 35 5.29 2.83 -6.16
N VAL A 36 4.83 3.81 -5.38
CA VAL A 36 5.56 4.38 -4.23
C VAL A 36 4.67 4.21 -3.00
N VAL A 37 5.21 3.56 -1.97
CA VAL A 37 4.47 3.24 -0.75
C VAL A 37 5.32 3.69 0.44
N ARG A 38 4.74 4.51 1.30
CA ARG A 38 5.27 4.86 2.62
C ARG A 38 4.39 4.20 3.67
N VAL A 39 5.01 3.54 4.64
CA VAL A 39 4.32 2.99 5.82
C VAL A 39 4.95 3.62 7.04
N ALA A 40 4.15 4.34 7.83
CA ALA A 40 4.57 4.94 9.08
C ALA A 40 3.85 4.24 10.24
N GLN A 41 4.58 3.91 11.30
CA GLN A 41 3.95 3.46 12.54
C GLN A 41 3.25 4.64 13.22
N THR A 42 2.09 4.39 13.82
CA THR A 42 1.34 5.32 14.66
C THR A 42 1.06 4.66 16.01
N ALA A 43 0.46 5.38 16.96
CA ALA A 43 0.10 4.79 18.25
C ALA A 43 -0.98 3.70 18.09
N GLU A 44 -1.87 3.85 17.12
CA GLU A 44 -3.04 2.99 16.87
C GLU A 44 -2.76 1.87 15.86
N GLY A 45 -1.60 1.87 15.19
CA GLY A 45 -1.26 0.89 14.17
C GLY A 45 -0.26 1.41 13.16
N VAL A 46 -0.63 1.40 11.88
CA VAL A 46 0.19 1.93 10.79
C VAL A 46 -0.64 2.78 9.83
N ARG A 47 -0.07 3.92 9.42
CA ARG A 47 -0.59 4.74 8.34
C ARG A 47 0.18 4.43 7.06
N VAL A 48 -0.54 3.98 6.04
CA VAL A 48 -0.03 3.77 4.70
C VAL A 48 -0.34 5.00 3.86
N THR A 49 0.64 5.46 3.08
CA THR A 49 0.45 6.43 2.01
C THR A 49 0.97 5.83 0.71
N ALA A 50 0.09 5.65 -0.26
CA ALA A 50 0.37 4.98 -1.51
C ALA A 50 0.12 5.91 -2.71
N GLY A 51 1.06 5.92 -3.63
CA GLY A 51 0.97 6.66 -4.88
C GLY A 51 1.82 5.98 -5.94
N GLY A 52 2.21 6.74 -6.94
CA GLY A 52 3.20 6.27 -7.89
C GLY A 52 3.81 7.39 -8.71
N ARG A 53 4.95 7.09 -9.32
CA ARG A 53 5.46 7.88 -10.44
C ARG A 53 4.68 7.45 -11.67
N VAL A 54 4.31 8.41 -12.52
CA VAL A 54 3.72 8.16 -13.84
C VAL A 54 4.43 9.01 -14.87
N LEU A 55 4.46 8.54 -16.11
CA LEU A 55 4.96 9.32 -17.23
C LEU A 55 3.79 10.06 -17.88
N GLY A 56 3.64 11.35 -17.57
CA GLY A 56 2.55 12.20 -18.06
C GLY A 56 1.58 12.66 -16.97
N LEU A 57 0.38 13.09 -17.37
CA LEU A 57 -0.63 13.61 -16.45
C LEU A 57 -1.20 12.51 -15.53
N VAL A 58 -1.40 12.88 -14.27
CA VAL A 58 -2.04 12.00 -13.27
C VAL A 58 -3.55 12.14 -13.42
N SER A 59 -4.21 11.09 -13.92
CA SER A 59 -5.67 11.03 -14.03
C SER A 59 -6.32 10.76 -12.66
N PRO A 60 -7.49 11.36 -12.33
CA PRO A 60 -8.30 11.00 -11.17
C PRO A 60 -8.63 9.50 -11.10
N VAL A 61 -8.78 8.83 -12.25
CA VAL A 61 -9.04 7.38 -12.30
C VAL A 61 -7.88 6.57 -11.69
N LEU A 62 -6.65 7.09 -11.71
CA LEU A 62 -5.52 6.44 -11.06
C LEU A 62 -5.65 6.49 -9.53
N ALA A 63 -6.19 7.59 -8.99
CA ALA A 63 -6.49 7.74 -7.56
C ALA A 63 -7.42 6.63 -7.10
N GLU A 64 -8.54 6.50 -7.80
CA GLU A 64 -9.62 5.57 -7.49
C GLU A 64 -9.13 4.13 -7.58
N ARG A 65 -8.29 3.80 -8.57
CA ARG A 65 -7.70 2.46 -8.69
C ARG A 65 -6.71 2.15 -7.55
N ILE A 66 -5.93 3.13 -7.09
CA ILE A 66 -5.04 2.95 -5.93
C ILE A 66 -5.88 2.75 -4.66
N GLU A 67 -6.91 3.57 -4.47
CA GLU A 67 -7.84 3.46 -3.36
C GLU A 67 -8.54 2.10 -3.36
N ALA A 68 -9.04 1.63 -4.49
CA ALA A 68 -9.66 0.31 -4.63
C ALA A 68 -8.70 -0.84 -4.23
N VAL A 69 -7.39 -0.71 -4.49
CA VAL A 69 -6.40 -1.70 -4.05
C VAL A 69 -6.24 -1.67 -2.53
N LEU A 70 -6.14 -0.48 -1.93
CA LEU A 70 -5.96 -0.28 -0.49
C LEU A 70 -7.19 -0.71 0.31
N GLU A 71 -8.38 -0.41 -0.20
CA GLU A 71 -9.63 -0.65 0.50
C GLU A 71 -10.13 -2.09 0.40
N LYS A 72 -9.63 -2.87 -0.58
CA LYS A 72 -10.07 -4.26 -0.82
C LYS A 72 -9.87 -5.15 0.41
N PRO A 73 -10.94 -5.67 1.04
CA PRO A 73 -10.84 -6.45 2.29
C PRO A 73 -9.96 -7.69 2.16
N ALA A 74 -10.03 -8.40 1.03
CA ALA A 74 -9.21 -9.57 0.76
C ALA A 74 -7.70 -9.25 0.72
N ASN A 75 -7.33 -8.08 0.19
CA ASN A 75 -5.94 -7.62 0.17
C ASN A 75 -5.48 -7.33 1.60
N ARG A 76 -6.24 -6.50 2.33
CA ARG A 76 -5.95 -6.14 3.73
C ARG A 76 -5.77 -7.37 4.62
N GLY A 77 -6.70 -8.33 4.55
CA GLY A 77 -6.62 -9.56 5.33
C GLY A 77 -5.40 -10.42 4.98
N ARG A 78 -4.97 -10.45 3.71
CA ARG A 78 -3.75 -11.17 3.30
C ARG A 78 -2.49 -10.42 3.76
N TRP A 79 -2.46 -9.09 3.62
CA TRP A 79 -1.36 -8.24 4.07
C TRP A 79 -1.10 -8.37 5.55
N LEU A 80 -2.15 -8.22 6.38
CA LEU A 80 -2.05 -8.31 7.83
C LEU A 80 -1.59 -9.71 8.27
N ARG A 81 -2.14 -10.78 7.70
CA ARG A 81 -1.67 -12.16 7.99
C ARG A 81 -0.20 -12.37 7.64
N HIS A 82 0.29 -11.74 6.58
CA HIS A 82 1.71 -11.84 6.21
C HIS A 82 2.62 -11.01 7.11
N ALA A 83 2.20 -9.77 7.43
CA ALA A 83 2.98 -8.81 8.18
C ALA A 83 2.88 -8.99 9.72
N ALA A 84 1.92 -9.78 10.22
CA ALA A 84 1.83 -10.11 11.64
C ALA A 84 3.03 -10.92 12.17
N ARG A 85 3.75 -11.64 11.30
CA ARG A 85 4.86 -12.54 11.68
C ARG A 85 6.16 -11.82 12.06
N GLY A 86 6.25 -10.50 11.88
CA GLY A 86 7.46 -9.71 12.16
C GLY A 86 7.44 -8.94 13.48
N GLN A 87 6.32 -8.93 14.23
CA GLN A 87 6.14 -8.09 15.42
C GLN A 87 6.95 -8.52 16.66
N GLY A 88 7.86 -9.49 16.53
CA GLY A 88 8.59 -10.09 17.65
C GLY A 88 10.07 -9.71 17.78
N ALA A 89 10.58 -8.73 17.04
CA ALA A 89 12.03 -8.48 16.96
C ALA A 89 12.49 -7.04 17.28
N ASP A 90 11.63 -6.19 17.84
CA ASP A 90 12.04 -4.87 18.33
C ASP A 90 11.49 -4.63 19.75
N LEU A 91 12.22 -5.17 20.73
CA LEU A 91 12.30 -4.72 22.12
C LEU A 91 13.79 -4.70 22.50
#